data_AF-A0A9W8WH23-F1
#
_entry.id   AF-A0A9W8WH23-F1
#
_cell.length_a   1.000
_cell.length_b   1.000
_cell.length_c   1.000
_cell.angle_alpha   90.00
_cell.angle_beta   90.00
_cell.angle_gamma   90.00
#
_symmetry.space_group_name_H-M   'P 1'
#
loop_
_entity.id
_entity.type
_entity.pdbx_description
1 polymer ?
#
loop_
_entity_poly.entity_id
_entity_poly.type
_entity_poly.pdbx_seq_one_letter_code
_entity_poly.pdbx_strand_id
1 'polypeptide(L)'
;MTVNLTPFDVPGARIYHGNALPCGLQVQGGPPPVAESVNALRELAQSGRLQELLDRHGAVLIRGFGHASAKTFSDLVCAAEEARGYHPFEQIGLAGKRTPVAKNIWTANEGSPLTRFYQHNEYSRYTRFPSNIHFYCAKKAPKGGASPIAHSANVYEKVKAEIPELVEEVSKRGLGMKMVFRAPGKESKVNSFNWAGKFSFGQELAPDDDEATTRAKVEKQVRRLTDDFKWNEDGSLELTQHIPGLRRAPSSGRPVWFNGLVGRHGITRDIGALDPPYIGRDGMTYLPCVYGDDTPIPREYLDKLIDVIDKEEIHVVLEEGDVLFVDNFQVSHGREPWEGDRQILVSMWEGPTSIGVY
;
A
#
# COMPACT_ATOMS: atom_id res chain seq x y z
N MET A 1 -14.18 -31.74 -3.13
CA MET A 1 -14.68 -31.82 -1.74
C MET A 1 -15.02 -30.40 -1.29
N THR A 2 -15.80 -30.19 -0.22
CA THR A 2 -16.03 -28.82 0.28
C THR A 2 -14.82 -28.40 1.11
N VAL A 3 -14.12 -27.34 0.70
CA VAL A 3 -13.02 -26.78 1.49
C VAL A 3 -13.59 -26.13 2.74
N ASN A 4 -13.23 -26.64 3.91
CA ASN A 4 -13.70 -26.10 5.18
C ASN A 4 -12.66 -25.14 5.76
N LEU A 5 -13.08 -23.88 5.96
CA LEU A 5 -12.28 -22.82 6.58
C LEU A 5 -12.72 -22.62 8.03
N THR A 6 -11.83 -22.90 8.97
CA THR A 6 -12.09 -22.72 10.40
C THR A 6 -11.24 -21.59 10.98
N PRO A 7 -11.71 -20.85 11.99
CA PRO A 7 -10.89 -19.86 12.68
C PRO A 7 -9.61 -20.48 13.27
N PHE A 8 -8.52 -19.71 13.31
CA PHE A 8 -7.31 -20.05 14.05
C PHE A 8 -6.65 -18.79 14.64
N ASP A 9 -5.86 -18.97 15.69
CA ASP A 9 -5.12 -17.88 16.32
C ASP A 9 -3.87 -17.54 15.50
N VAL A 10 -3.82 -16.32 14.97
CA VAL A 10 -2.64 -15.84 14.24
C VAL A 10 -1.57 -15.41 15.25
N PRO A 11 -0.35 -15.96 15.20
CA PRO A 11 0.71 -15.55 16.10
C PRO A 11 0.98 -14.04 16.05
N GLY A 12 1.01 -13.40 17.23
CA GLY A 12 1.24 -11.96 17.35
C GLY A 12 0.02 -11.08 17.09
N ALA A 13 -1.14 -11.64 16.72
CA ALA A 13 -2.37 -10.87 16.57
C ALA A 13 -2.74 -10.15 17.88
N ARG A 14 -3.30 -8.95 17.75
CA ARG A 14 -3.75 -8.12 18.88
C ARG A 14 -5.24 -7.82 18.74
N ILE A 15 -5.88 -7.46 19.84
CA ILE A 15 -7.30 -7.09 19.87
C ILE A 15 -7.44 -5.56 19.82
N TYR A 16 -8.19 -5.06 18.84
CA TYR A 16 -8.54 -3.65 18.70
C TYR A 16 -10.05 -3.50 18.63
N HIS A 17 -10.62 -2.64 19.47
CA HIS A 17 -12.07 -2.39 19.53
C HIS A 17 -12.92 -3.69 19.61
N GLY A 18 -12.41 -4.71 20.29
CA GLY A 18 -13.08 -6.02 20.46
C GLY A 18 -12.79 -7.05 19.36
N ASN A 19 -12.00 -6.74 18.34
CA ASN A 19 -11.73 -7.62 17.20
C ASN A 19 -10.23 -7.92 17.05
N ALA A 20 -9.88 -9.17 16.70
CA ALA A 20 -8.49 -9.54 16.42
C ALA A 20 -8.00 -8.98 15.08
N LEU A 21 -6.75 -8.51 15.01
CA LEU A 21 -6.06 -8.13 13.78
C LEU A 21 -4.73 -8.90 13.65
N PRO A 22 -4.49 -9.61 12.53
CA PRO A 22 -5.52 -10.08 11.59
C PRO A 22 -6.37 -11.18 12.22
N CYS A 23 -7.57 -11.42 11.70
CA CYS A 23 -8.27 -12.67 12.01
C CYS A 23 -7.74 -13.81 11.11
N GLY A 24 -7.65 -15.02 11.66
CA GLY A 24 -7.15 -16.19 10.93
C GLY A 24 -8.26 -17.12 10.47
N LEU A 25 -8.16 -17.63 9.23
CA LEU A 25 -8.92 -18.77 8.72
C LEU A 25 -7.95 -19.85 8.19
N GLN A 26 -8.17 -21.10 8.57
CA GLN A 26 -7.32 -22.23 8.18
C GLN A 26 -8.12 -23.29 7.45
N VAL A 27 -7.55 -23.78 6.35
CA VAL A 27 -8.05 -24.94 5.60
C VAL A 27 -7.85 -26.22 6.40
N GLN A 28 -8.91 -27.04 6.51
CA GLN A 28 -8.87 -28.35 7.17
C GLN A 28 -8.54 -29.48 6.19
N GLY A 29 -7.75 -30.47 6.63
CA GLY A 29 -7.51 -31.70 5.87
C GLY A 29 -6.39 -31.65 4.83
N GLY A 30 -5.51 -30.65 4.87
CA GLY A 30 -4.40 -30.47 3.92
C GLY A 30 -4.75 -29.55 2.74
N PRO A 31 -3.78 -29.22 1.87
CA PRO A 31 -4.00 -28.27 0.78
C PRO A 31 -4.91 -28.87 -0.32
N PRO A 32 -6.10 -28.30 -0.56
CA PRO A 32 -7.04 -28.78 -1.56
C PRO A 32 -6.59 -28.35 -2.96
N PRO A 33 -7.13 -28.97 -4.02
CA PRO A 33 -6.91 -28.51 -5.38
C PRO A 33 -7.23 -27.00 -5.53
N VAL A 34 -6.45 -26.29 -6.34
CA VAL A 34 -6.62 -24.84 -6.55
C VAL A 34 -8.05 -24.48 -6.95
N ALA A 35 -8.70 -25.27 -7.81
CA ALA A 35 -10.08 -25.04 -8.22
C ALA A 35 -11.09 -25.10 -7.05
N GLU A 36 -10.87 -25.99 -6.08
CA GLU A 36 -11.71 -26.09 -4.88
C GLU A 36 -11.47 -24.90 -3.94
N SER A 37 -10.21 -24.47 -3.79
CA SER A 37 -9.83 -23.25 -3.04
C SER A 37 -10.49 -21.99 -3.62
N VAL A 38 -10.46 -21.87 -4.96
CA VAL A 38 -11.07 -20.76 -5.70
C VAL A 38 -12.58 -20.73 -5.49
N ASN A 39 -13.25 -21.89 -5.56
CA ASN A 39 -14.69 -21.97 -5.30
C ASN A 39 -15.03 -21.60 -3.85
N ALA A 40 -14.25 -22.08 -2.89
CA ALA A 40 -14.46 -21.78 -1.48
C ALA A 40 -14.29 -20.28 -1.15
N LEU A 41 -13.27 -19.61 -1.73
CA LEU A 41 -13.13 -18.16 -1.60
C LEU A 41 -14.26 -17.41 -2.28
N ARG A 42 -14.70 -17.86 -3.46
CA ARG A 42 -15.85 -17.28 -4.16
C ARG A 42 -17.11 -17.37 -3.30
N GLU A 43 -17.40 -18.53 -2.70
CA GLU A 43 -18.56 -18.72 -1.82
C GLU A 43 -18.46 -17.88 -0.53
N LEU A 44 -17.27 -17.80 0.08
CA LEU A 44 -17.02 -16.94 1.24
C LEU A 44 -17.25 -15.46 0.92
N ALA A 45 -16.88 -15.02 -0.28
CA ALA A 45 -17.10 -13.68 -0.78
C ALA A 45 -18.58 -13.42 -1.12
N GLN A 46 -19.22 -14.30 -1.89
CA GLN A 46 -20.63 -14.18 -2.32
C GLN A 46 -21.61 -14.22 -1.15
N SER A 47 -21.28 -14.97 -0.09
CA SER A 47 -22.10 -14.99 1.14
C SER A 47 -22.00 -13.70 1.97
N GLY A 48 -21.13 -12.76 1.61
CA GLY A 48 -20.87 -11.53 2.37
C GLY A 48 -19.91 -11.72 3.55
N ARG A 49 -19.59 -12.97 3.92
CA ARG A 49 -18.78 -13.26 5.10
C ARG A 49 -17.34 -12.73 5.01
N LEU A 50 -16.71 -12.73 3.82
CA LEU A 50 -15.39 -12.11 3.65
C LEU A 50 -15.44 -10.60 3.90
N GLN A 51 -16.48 -9.91 3.42
CA GLN A 51 -16.66 -8.47 3.66
C GLN A 51 -16.89 -8.21 5.15
N GLU A 52 -17.75 -8.99 5.81
CA GLU A 52 -17.97 -8.85 7.27
C GLU A 52 -16.69 -9.03 8.08
N LEU A 53 -15.85 -9.99 7.69
CA LEU A 53 -14.56 -10.21 8.35
C LEU A 53 -13.61 -9.02 8.14
N LEU A 54 -13.51 -8.51 6.92
CA LEU A 54 -12.69 -7.31 6.64
C LEU A 54 -13.22 -6.08 7.37
N ASP A 55 -14.54 -5.87 7.38
CA ASP A 55 -15.17 -4.73 8.06
C ASP A 55 -14.91 -4.74 9.58
N ARG A 56 -14.90 -5.93 10.20
CA ARG A 56 -14.66 -6.08 11.65
C ARG A 56 -13.19 -6.09 12.04
N HIS A 57 -12.36 -6.78 11.24
CA HIS A 57 -10.98 -7.11 11.63
C HIS A 57 -9.93 -6.30 10.88
N GLY A 58 -10.29 -5.64 9.77
CA GLY A 58 -9.37 -4.91 8.89
C GLY A 58 -8.48 -5.81 8.01
N ALA A 59 -8.08 -6.99 8.50
CA ALA A 59 -7.35 -7.97 7.71
C ALA A 59 -7.71 -9.42 8.06
N VAL A 60 -7.71 -10.28 7.03
CA VAL A 60 -8.00 -11.72 7.11
C VAL A 60 -6.83 -12.51 6.56
N LEU A 61 -6.16 -13.28 7.40
CA LEU A 61 -5.13 -14.23 6.99
C LEU A 61 -5.78 -15.59 6.71
N ILE A 62 -5.63 -16.09 5.48
CA ILE A 62 -6.10 -17.41 5.10
C ILE A 62 -4.90 -18.32 4.83
N ARG A 63 -4.82 -19.41 5.58
CA ARG A 63 -3.71 -20.36 5.57
C ARG A 63 -4.15 -21.75 5.11
N GLY A 64 -3.29 -22.42 4.36
CA GLY A 64 -3.44 -23.84 4.02
C GLY A 64 -4.02 -24.14 2.64
N PHE A 65 -4.16 -23.16 1.75
CA PHE A 65 -4.49 -23.44 0.33
C PHE A 65 -3.34 -24.14 -0.43
N GLY A 66 -2.09 -23.91 -0.01
CA GLY A 66 -0.91 -24.46 -0.67
C GLY A 66 -0.70 -23.94 -2.09
N HIS A 67 -0.01 -24.73 -2.92
CA HIS A 67 0.21 -24.48 -4.35
C HIS A 67 0.78 -23.09 -4.66
N ALA A 68 1.83 -22.68 -3.92
CA ALA A 68 2.47 -21.36 -4.01
C ALA A 68 2.84 -20.98 -5.46
N SER A 69 2.07 -20.09 -6.08
CA SER A 69 2.38 -19.54 -7.41
C SER A 69 1.62 -18.23 -7.68
N ALA A 70 2.16 -17.41 -8.58
CA ALA A 70 1.49 -16.19 -9.04
C ALA A 70 0.12 -16.48 -9.67
N LYS A 71 -0.02 -17.59 -10.39
CA LYS A 71 -1.29 -18.01 -10.98
C LYS A 71 -2.30 -18.39 -9.90
N THR A 72 -1.89 -19.19 -8.92
CA THR A 72 -2.75 -19.57 -7.78
C THR A 72 -3.25 -18.31 -7.07
N PHE A 73 -2.36 -17.37 -6.76
CA PHE A 73 -2.76 -16.11 -6.13
C PHE A 73 -3.75 -15.33 -6.98
N SER A 74 -3.47 -15.16 -8.28
CA SER A 74 -4.37 -14.52 -9.25
C SER A 74 -5.76 -15.15 -9.22
N ASP A 75 -5.85 -16.48 -9.33
CA ASP A 75 -7.13 -17.19 -9.38
C ASP A 75 -7.93 -17.01 -8.08
N LEU A 76 -7.26 -17.06 -6.92
CA LEU A 76 -7.87 -16.91 -5.59
C LEU A 76 -8.42 -15.49 -5.38
N VAL A 77 -7.61 -14.44 -5.57
CA VAL A 77 -8.05 -13.07 -5.31
C VAL A 77 -9.03 -12.56 -6.35
N CYS A 78 -8.88 -12.94 -7.64
CA CYS A 78 -9.89 -12.59 -8.64
C CYS A 78 -11.24 -13.18 -8.27
N ALA A 79 -11.28 -14.45 -7.85
CA ALA A 79 -12.56 -15.08 -7.49
C ALA A 79 -13.23 -14.44 -6.26
N ALA A 80 -12.44 -14.01 -5.28
CA ALA A 80 -12.95 -13.34 -4.08
C ALA A 80 -13.43 -11.90 -4.38
N GLU A 81 -12.64 -11.11 -5.09
CA GLU A 81 -12.93 -9.70 -5.33
C GLU A 81 -13.99 -9.50 -6.42
N GLU A 82 -13.93 -10.24 -7.53
CA GLU A 82 -14.96 -10.18 -8.59
C GLU A 82 -16.33 -10.63 -8.02
N ALA A 83 -16.37 -11.59 -7.11
CA ALA A 83 -17.58 -12.01 -6.40
C ALA A 83 -18.17 -10.94 -5.48
N ARG A 84 -17.34 -10.01 -4.98
CA ARG A 84 -17.77 -8.84 -4.20
C ARG A 84 -18.17 -7.66 -5.09
N GLY A 85 -18.04 -7.78 -6.40
CA GLY A 85 -18.25 -6.69 -7.36
C GLY A 85 -17.12 -5.67 -7.38
N TYR A 86 -15.91 -6.07 -6.96
CA TYR A 86 -14.70 -5.24 -7.02
C TYR A 86 -14.00 -5.47 -8.35
N HIS A 87 -13.24 -4.48 -8.80
CA HIS A 87 -12.43 -4.57 -10.01
C HIS A 87 -10.97 -4.20 -9.75
N PRO A 88 -10.03 -4.65 -10.61
CA PRO A 88 -8.62 -4.30 -10.50
C PRO A 88 -8.40 -2.79 -10.39
N PHE A 89 -7.62 -2.38 -9.40
CA PHE A 89 -7.27 -0.97 -9.23
C PHE A 89 -6.35 -0.51 -10.37
N GLU A 90 -6.71 0.60 -11.01
CA GLU A 90 -5.89 1.21 -12.05
C GLU A 90 -4.75 2.03 -11.43
N GLN A 91 -3.52 1.55 -11.63
CA GLN A 91 -2.32 2.21 -11.10
C GLN A 91 -1.90 3.41 -11.96
N ILE A 92 -1.79 4.58 -11.31
CA ILE A 92 -1.32 5.83 -11.90
C ILE A 92 -0.36 6.51 -10.93
N GLY A 93 0.78 6.97 -11.45
CA GLY A 93 1.79 7.66 -10.66
C GLY A 93 2.69 6.73 -9.85
N LEU A 94 2.81 5.44 -10.18
CA LEU A 94 3.69 4.51 -9.46
C LEU A 94 5.14 5.02 -9.41
N ALA A 95 5.60 5.45 -8.23
CA ALA A 95 6.98 5.88 -7.99
C ALA A 95 7.85 4.72 -7.46
N GLY A 96 7.98 3.65 -8.25
CA GLY A 96 8.78 2.49 -7.89
C GLY A 96 8.70 1.38 -8.95
N LYS A 97 9.49 0.33 -8.76
CA LYS A 97 9.47 -0.84 -9.64
C LYS A 97 8.41 -1.86 -9.16
N ARG A 98 7.54 -2.27 -10.08
CA ARG A 98 6.63 -3.41 -9.91
C ARG A 98 6.63 -4.23 -11.18
N THR A 99 6.86 -5.53 -11.04
CA THR A 99 6.86 -6.47 -12.15
C THR A 99 5.53 -7.23 -12.17
N PRO A 100 4.72 -7.13 -13.24
CA PRO A 100 3.53 -7.96 -13.37
C PRO A 100 3.94 -9.43 -13.59
N VAL A 101 3.34 -10.34 -12.83
CA VAL A 101 3.69 -11.78 -12.86
C VAL A 101 2.48 -12.69 -13.16
N ALA A 102 1.26 -12.16 -13.07
CA ALA A 102 0.02 -12.80 -13.50
C ALA A 102 -1.10 -11.72 -13.67
N LYS A 103 -2.32 -12.14 -14.03
CA LYS A 103 -3.48 -11.22 -14.13
C LYS A 103 -3.68 -10.52 -12.78
N ASN A 104 -3.59 -9.19 -12.76
CA ASN A 104 -3.75 -8.37 -11.56
C ASN A 104 -2.80 -8.73 -10.39
N ILE A 105 -1.63 -9.32 -10.67
CA ILE A 105 -0.62 -9.67 -9.67
C ILE A 105 0.72 -9.05 -10.00
N TRP A 106 1.34 -8.43 -8.99
CA TRP A 106 2.68 -7.85 -9.07
C TRP A 106 3.59 -8.37 -7.97
N THR A 107 4.90 -8.24 -8.16
CA THR A 107 5.87 -8.30 -7.05
C THR A 107 5.60 -7.19 -6.03
N ALA A 108 5.62 -7.52 -4.74
CA ALA A 108 5.59 -6.52 -3.67
C ALA A 108 7.00 -5.94 -3.48
N ASN A 109 7.11 -4.61 -3.48
CA ASN A 109 8.32 -3.82 -3.20
C ASN A 109 9.67 -4.50 -3.51
N GLU A 110 10.24 -4.20 -4.67
CA GLU A 110 11.54 -4.73 -5.14
C GLU A 110 12.76 -3.97 -4.58
N GLY A 111 12.60 -3.15 -3.53
CA GLY A 111 13.71 -2.47 -2.86
C GLY A 111 14.66 -3.43 -2.13
N SER A 112 15.80 -2.90 -1.66
CA SER A 112 16.85 -3.68 -0.98
C SER A 112 16.30 -4.58 0.14
N PRO A 113 16.74 -5.85 0.22
CA PRO A 113 16.33 -6.77 1.29
C PRO A 113 16.81 -6.31 2.67
N LEU A 114 17.82 -5.44 2.74
CA LEU A 114 18.44 -4.97 3.99
C LEU A 114 17.74 -3.76 4.60
N THR A 115 16.87 -3.09 3.84
CA THR A 115 16.17 -1.90 4.33
C THR A 115 14.77 -2.24 4.79
N ARG A 116 14.31 -1.63 5.87
CA ARG A 116 12.89 -1.68 6.23
C ARG A 116 12.08 -0.82 5.27
N PHE A 117 10.82 -1.20 5.06
CA PHE A 117 9.83 -0.33 4.45
C PHE A 117 8.84 0.07 5.52
N TYR A 118 8.79 1.37 5.77
CA TYR A 118 7.96 1.96 6.81
C TYR A 118 6.45 1.78 6.54
N GLN A 119 5.67 1.83 7.62
CA GLN A 119 4.21 1.76 7.56
C GLN A 119 3.61 2.84 6.66
N HIS A 120 2.65 2.43 5.85
CA HIS A 120 1.83 3.28 5.00
C HIS A 120 0.54 2.53 4.63
N ASN A 121 -0.51 3.26 4.28
CA ASN A 121 -1.60 2.69 3.51
C ASN A 121 -1.26 2.79 2.02
N GLU A 122 -1.67 1.81 1.23
CA GLU A 122 -1.34 1.71 -0.19
C GLU A 122 -1.90 2.93 -0.95
N TYR A 123 -1.09 3.59 -1.77
CA TYR A 123 -1.44 4.82 -2.51
C TYR A 123 -1.96 5.99 -1.64
N SER A 124 -1.74 5.97 -0.32
CA SER A 124 -2.23 6.99 0.61
C SER A 124 -1.68 8.41 0.43
N ARG A 125 -0.69 8.58 -0.45
CA ARG A 125 -0.19 9.89 -0.89
C ARG A 125 -0.98 10.51 -2.04
N TYR A 126 -1.95 9.79 -2.61
CA TYR A 126 -2.79 10.27 -3.72
C TYR A 126 -4.24 10.45 -3.28
N THR A 127 -4.99 11.18 -4.10
CA THR A 127 -6.44 11.32 -3.98
C THR A 127 -7.21 10.05 -4.39
N ARG A 128 -6.59 9.19 -5.21
CA ARG A 128 -7.10 7.85 -5.58
C ARG A 128 -6.18 6.75 -5.05
N PHE A 129 -6.77 5.74 -4.42
CA PHE A 129 -6.08 4.60 -3.83
C PHE A 129 -6.95 3.35 -3.92
N PRO A 130 -6.42 2.12 -3.77
CA PRO A 130 -7.25 0.92 -3.75
C PRO A 130 -8.03 0.81 -2.43
N SER A 131 -9.26 0.29 -2.49
CA SER A 131 -10.04 -0.09 -1.29
C SER A 131 -9.35 -1.23 -0.55
N ASN A 132 -8.84 -2.20 -1.32
CA ASN A 132 -8.27 -3.43 -0.81
C ASN A 132 -6.88 -3.66 -1.40
N ILE A 133 -5.97 -4.15 -0.57
CA ILE A 133 -4.66 -4.65 -0.97
C ILE A 133 -4.48 -6.06 -0.39
N HIS A 134 -3.95 -6.98 -1.18
CA HIS A 134 -3.80 -8.38 -0.79
C HIS A 134 -2.37 -8.82 -0.96
N PHE A 135 -1.86 -9.56 0.02
CA PHE A 135 -0.50 -10.10 0.00
C PHE A 135 -0.52 -11.62 -0.08
N TYR A 136 0.43 -12.18 -0.81
CA TYR A 136 0.60 -13.62 -0.93
C TYR A 136 2.05 -14.02 -0.80
N CYS A 137 2.32 -15.02 0.04
CA CYS A 137 3.67 -15.54 0.16
C CYS A 137 3.91 -16.64 -0.89
N ALA A 138 4.53 -16.25 -2.00
CA ALA A 138 4.97 -17.18 -3.03
C ALA A 138 6.26 -17.91 -2.62
N LYS A 139 7.12 -17.25 -1.84
CA LYS A 139 8.32 -17.85 -1.26
C LYS A 139 8.68 -17.20 0.07
N LYS A 140 8.79 -18.01 1.12
CA LYS A 140 9.09 -17.52 2.47
C LYS A 140 10.59 -17.27 2.63
N ALA A 141 10.95 -16.16 3.28
CA ALA A 141 12.35 -15.89 3.62
C ALA A 141 12.87 -16.89 4.66
N PRO A 142 14.11 -17.38 4.52
CA PRO A 142 14.78 -18.15 5.57
C PRO A 142 14.85 -17.44 6.93
N LYS A 143 15.00 -16.10 6.92
CA LYS A 143 15.11 -15.27 8.12
C LYS A 143 14.55 -13.86 7.89
N GLY A 144 13.81 -13.34 8.88
CA GLY A 144 13.19 -12.01 8.84
C GLY A 144 12.06 -11.92 7.82
N GLY A 145 11.86 -10.73 7.26
CA GLY A 145 10.94 -10.52 6.13
C GLY A 145 9.46 -10.58 6.47
N ALA A 146 9.09 -10.34 7.73
CA ALA A 146 7.69 -10.17 8.09
C ALA A 146 7.07 -9.01 7.30
N SER A 147 5.75 -9.08 7.14
CA SER A 147 4.94 -7.98 6.61
C SER A 147 4.23 -7.32 7.79
N PRO A 148 4.86 -6.35 8.48
CA PRO A 148 4.26 -5.72 9.63
C PRO A 148 2.99 -4.97 9.22
N ILE A 149 1.94 -5.08 10.04
CA ILE A 149 0.68 -4.36 9.84
C ILE A 149 0.29 -3.60 11.11
N ALA A 150 -0.49 -2.52 10.98
CA ALA A 150 -1.02 -1.79 12.13
C ALA A 150 -2.47 -1.34 11.89
N HIS A 151 -3.28 -1.30 12.97
CA HIS A 151 -4.67 -0.85 12.89
C HIS A 151 -4.74 0.68 12.82
N SER A 152 -5.15 1.23 11.69
CA SER A 152 -5.09 2.67 11.38
C SER A 152 -5.92 3.55 12.32
N ALA A 153 -7.05 3.04 12.86
CA ALA A 153 -7.83 3.76 13.87
C ALA A 153 -7.13 3.80 15.25
N ASN A 154 -6.50 2.70 15.66
CA ASN A 154 -5.71 2.68 16.90
C ASN A 154 -4.47 3.57 16.74
N VAL A 155 -3.79 3.53 15.59
CA VAL A 155 -2.70 4.49 15.30
C VAL A 155 -3.20 5.92 15.43
N TYR A 156 -4.35 6.27 14.84
CA TYR A 156 -4.95 7.60 15.04
C TYR A 156 -5.15 7.94 16.52
N GLU A 157 -5.70 7.03 17.32
CA GLU A 157 -5.92 7.24 18.75
C GLU A 157 -4.62 7.46 19.52
N LYS A 158 -3.56 6.68 19.22
CA LYS A 158 -2.25 6.81 19.85
C LYS A 158 -1.55 8.10 19.45
N VAL A 159 -1.58 8.45 18.16
CA VAL A 159 -1.00 9.70 17.66
C VAL A 159 -1.73 10.89 18.25
N LYS A 160 -3.06 10.84 18.37
CA LYS A 160 -3.84 11.90 19.02
C LYS A 160 -3.49 12.04 20.51
N ALA A 161 -3.20 10.94 21.19
CA ALA A 161 -2.83 10.97 22.60
C ALA A 161 -1.41 11.49 22.82
N GLU A 162 -0.46 11.15 21.94
CA GLU A 162 0.97 11.52 22.11
C GLU A 162 1.38 12.81 21.37
N ILE A 163 0.66 13.19 20.31
CA ILE A 163 0.96 14.34 19.43
C ILE A 163 -0.36 15.03 18.98
N PRO A 164 -1.21 15.52 19.90
CA PRO A 164 -2.52 16.08 19.56
C PRO A 164 -2.45 17.24 18.56
N GLU A 165 -1.41 18.07 18.65
CA GLU A 165 -1.19 19.22 17.76
C GLU A 165 -1.00 18.77 16.31
N LEU A 166 -0.27 17.67 16.07
CA LEU A 166 -0.11 17.13 14.72
C LEU A 166 -1.47 16.71 14.15
N VAL A 167 -2.29 16.01 14.93
CA VAL A 167 -3.62 15.57 14.48
C VAL A 167 -4.52 16.76 14.19
N GLU A 168 -4.50 17.79 15.04
CA GLU A 168 -5.28 19.01 14.85
C GLU A 168 -4.88 19.75 13.57
N GLU A 169 -3.58 19.95 13.35
CA GLU A 169 -3.10 20.68 12.17
C GLU A 169 -3.30 19.89 10.87
N VAL A 170 -3.12 18.57 10.87
CA VAL A 170 -3.48 17.73 9.71
C VAL A 170 -4.98 17.78 9.45
N SER A 171 -5.82 17.76 10.50
CA SER A 171 -7.28 17.84 10.33
C SER A 171 -7.73 19.20 9.76
N LYS A 172 -7.03 20.29 10.07
CA LYS A 172 -7.37 21.63 9.57
C LYS A 172 -6.86 21.89 8.17
N ARG A 173 -5.62 21.48 7.89
CA ARG A 173 -4.86 21.90 6.70
C ARG A 173 -4.71 20.81 5.66
N GLY A 174 -4.93 19.54 6.02
CA GLY A 174 -4.53 18.40 5.20
C GLY A 174 -3.00 18.32 5.03
N LEU A 175 -2.58 17.61 3.99
CA LEU A 175 -1.17 17.36 3.65
C LEU A 175 -0.91 17.66 2.17
N GLY A 176 0.25 18.24 1.88
CA GLY A 176 0.83 18.36 0.55
C GLY A 176 1.92 17.30 0.35
N MET A 177 1.64 16.30 -0.48
CA MET A 177 2.55 15.19 -0.76
C MET A 177 3.29 15.42 -2.08
N LYS A 178 4.53 15.91 -1.98
CA LYS A 178 5.36 16.31 -3.13
C LYS A 178 6.16 15.14 -3.69
N MET A 179 6.24 15.04 -5.01
CA MET A 179 7.02 14.02 -5.70
C MET A 179 7.68 14.55 -6.97
N VAL A 180 8.80 13.93 -7.33
CA VAL A 180 9.51 14.18 -8.59
C VAL A 180 9.63 12.87 -9.37
N PHE A 181 9.23 12.92 -10.63
CA PHE A 181 9.43 11.87 -11.62
C PHE A 181 10.46 12.35 -12.63
N ARG A 182 11.58 11.65 -12.73
CA ARG A 182 12.65 12.04 -13.67
C ARG A 182 12.23 11.79 -15.11
N ALA A 183 12.93 12.45 -16.03
CA ALA A 183 12.80 12.19 -17.45
C ALA A 183 13.25 10.77 -17.80
N PRO A 184 12.64 10.12 -18.81
CA PRO A 184 13.11 8.87 -19.38
C PRO A 184 14.60 8.94 -19.72
N GLY A 185 15.37 7.95 -19.29
CA GLY A 185 16.82 7.88 -19.48
C GLY A 185 17.66 8.67 -18.48
N LYS A 186 17.02 9.35 -17.50
CA LYS A 186 17.70 10.08 -16.40
C LYS A 186 17.41 9.48 -15.02
N GLU A 187 16.95 8.24 -14.95
CA GLU A 187 16.59 7.56 -13.69
C GLU A 187 17.82 7.31 -12.79
N SER A 188 17.60 7.05 -11.50
CA SER A 188 18.69 6.56 -10.64
C SER A 188 19.00 5.11 -10.96
N LYS A 189 20.26 4.73 -10.74
CA LYS A 189 20.71 3.32 -10.80
C LYS A 189 20.01 2.43 -9.77
N VAL A 190 19.53 3.01 -8.66
CA VAL A 190 18.91 2.27 -7.56
C VAL A 190 17.40 2.10 -7.74
N ASN A 191 16.73 3.08 -8.36
CA ASN A 191 15.30 3.04 -8.61
C ASN A 191 14.98 3.63 -9.99
N SER A 192 14.52 2.76 -10.89
CA SER A 192 14.43 3.01 -12.33
C SER A 192 13.01 3.36 -12.79
N PHE A 193 12.34 4.30 -12.11
CA PHE A 193 11.05 4.83 -12.58
C PHE A 193 11.20 6.25 -13.11
N ASN A 194 10.34 6.60 -14.07
CA ASN A 194 10.25 7.92 -14.70
C ASN A 194 8.78 8.28 -14.95
N TRP A 195 8.50 9.50 -15.43
CA TRP A 195 7.11 9.93 -15.70
C TRP A 195 6.46 9.17 -16.87
N ALA A 196 7.23 8.73 -17.87
CA ALA A 196 6.73 7.97 -19.03
C ALA A 196 6.49 6.48 -18.75
N GLY A 197 6.73 6.01 -17.52
CA GLY A 197 6.45 4.63 -17.14
C GLY A 197 4.96 4.31 -17.33
N LYS A 198 4.67 3.09 -17.82
CA LYS A 198 3.28 2.62 -18.07
C LYS A 198 2.36 2.74 -16.85
N PHE A 199 2.88 2.53 -15.64
CA PHE A 199 2.13 2.67 -14.39
C PHE A 199 2.40 4.00 -13.67
N SER A 200 3.26 4.85 -14.24
CA SER A 200 3.42 6.25 -13.87
C SER A 200 2.35 7.07 -14.61
N PHE A 201 2.72 7.79 -15.68
CA PHE A 201 1.83 8.64 -16.46
C PHE A 201 1.91 8.34 -17.98
N GLY A 202 2.60 7.27 -18.37
CA GLY A 202 2.85 6.91 -19.77
C GLY A 202 1.85 5.94 -20.40
N GLN A 203 0.67 5.74 -19.81
CA GLN A 203 -0.33 4.74 -20.22
C GLN A 203 -0.77 4.89 -21.68
N GLU A 204 -0.85 6.13 -22.18
CA GLU A 204 -1.38 6.48 -23.50
C GLU A 204 -0.28 6.89 -24.51
N LEU A 205 0.99 6.77 -24.12
CA LEU A 205 2.11 7.15 -24.98
C LEU A 205 2.30 6.17 -26.14
N ALA A 206 2.57 6.73 -27.31
CA ALA A 206 2.88 6.00 -28.53
C ALA A 206 4.34 6.30 -28.96
N PRO A 207 5.02 5.36 -29.64
CA PRO A 207 6.42 5.53 -30.06
C PRO A 207 6.68 6.74 -30.97
N ASP A 208 5.66 7.22 -31.68
CA ASP A 208 5.69 8.30 -32.66
C ASP A 208 5.14 9.63 -32.14
N ASP A 209 4.79 9.72 -30.84
CA ASP A 209 4.38 10.98 -30.23
C ASP A 209 5.53 12.00 -30.25
N ASP A 210 5.25 13.21 -30.74
CA ASP A 210 6.17 14.35 -30.57
C ASP A 210 6.19 14.84 -29.11
N GLU A 211 7.10 15.77 -28.79
CA GLU A 211 7.25 16.27 -27.42
C GLU A 211 5.96 16.92 -26.89
N ALA A 212 5.28 17.70 -27.72
CA ALA A 212 4.04 18.39 -27.33
C ALA A 212 2.92 17.40 -27.01
N THR A 213 2.74 16.38 -27.86
CA THR A 213 1.76 15.31 -27.70
C THR A 213 2.09 14.44 -26.49
N THR A 214 3.37 14.11 -26.30
CA THR A 214 3.87 13.36 -25.13
C THR A 214 3.51 14.08 -23.84
N ARG A 215 3.85 15.38 -23.72
CA ARG A 215 3.51 16.17 -22.54
C ARG A 215 2.00 16.25 -22.33
N ALA A 216 1.21 16.54 -23.37
CA ALA A 216 -0.24 16.63 -23.25
C ALA A 216 -0.88 15.32 -22.73
N LYS A 217 -0.42 14.16 -23.23
CA LYS A 217 -0.88 12.85 -22.76
C LYS A 217 -0.47 12.55 -21.31
N VAL A 218 0.76 12.87 -20.93
CA VAL A 218 1.25 12.73 -19.55
C VAL A 218 0.43 13.60 -18.60
N GLU A 219 0.26 14.88 -18.94
CA GLU A 219 -0.51 15.81 -18.12
C GLU A 219 -1.97 15.40 -17.98
N LYS A 220 -2.57 14.84 -19.04
CA LYS A 220 -3.92 14.23 -18.96
C LYS A 220 -3.97 13.15 -17.88
N GLN A 221 -2.94 12.30 -17.74
CA GLN A 221 -2.88 11.31 -16.67
C GLN A 221 -2.63 11.94 -15.29
N VAL A 222 -1.74 12.94 -15.20
CA VAL A 222 -1.43 13.64 -13.94
C VAL A 222 -2.67 14.34 -13.38
N ARG A 223 -3.47 15.00 -14.23
CA ARG A 223 -4.73 15.68 -13.86
C ARG A 223 -5.81 14.73 -13.34
N ARG A 224 -5.66 13.42 -13.50
CA ARG A 224 -6.52 12.42 -12.85
C ARG A 224 -6.25 12.30 -11.35
N LEU A 225 -5.13 12.87 -10.87
CA LEU A 225 -4.69 12.84 -9.48
C LEU A 225 -4.55 14.25 -8.88
N THR A 226 -3.96 15.20 -9.61
CA THR A 226 -3.76 16.59 -9.17
C THR A 226 -3.59 17.56 -10.33
N ASP A 227 -4.04 18.80 -10.15
CA ASP A 227 -3.74 19.94 -11.03
C ASP A 227 -2.47 20.69 -10.62
N ASP A 228 -1.93 20.42 -9.42
CA ASP A 228 -0.72 21.04 -8.90
C ASP A 228 0.52 20.26 -9.34
N PHE A 229 1.02 20.59 -10.53
CA PHE A 229 2.23 20.01 -11.09
C PHE A 229 2.96 21.00 -12.02
N LYS A 230 4.26 20.77 -12.23
CA LYS A 230 5.09 21.54 -13.15
C LYS A 230 6.15 20.67 -13.81
N TRP A 231 6.53 21.06 -15.01
CA TRP A 231 7.72 20.56 -15.69
C TRP A 231 8.94 21.39 -15.29
N ASN A 232 10.01 20.74 -14.87
CA ASN A 232 11.29 21.39 -14.58
C ASN A 232 12.15 21.49 -15.85
N GLU A 233 13.14 22.39 -15.84
CA GLU A 233 14.06 22.61 -16.97
C GLU A 233 14.84 21.34 -17.37
N ASP A 234 15.11 20.45 -16.42
CA ASP A 234 15.79 19.18 -16.66
C ASP A 234 14.88 18.09 -17.28
N GLY A 235 13.61 18.41 -17.54
CA GLY A 235 12.60 17.52 -18.08
C GLY A 235 11.95 16.60 -17.03
N SER A 236 12.26 16.78 -15.74
CA SER A 236 11.53 16.11 -14.67
C SER A 236 10.15 16.73 -14.46
N LEU A 237 9.22 15.92 -13.95
CA LEU A 237 7.87 16.30 -13.60
C LEU A 237 7.76 16.32 -12.07
N GLU A 238 7.46 17.48 -11.49
CA GLU A 238 7.17 17.64 -10.08
C GLU A 238 5.66 17.80 -9.88
N LEU A 239 5.09 17.14 -8.89
CA LEU A 239 3.67 17.25 -8.57
C LEU A 239 3.40 17.19 -7.07
N THR A 240 2.37 17.88 -6.64
CA THR A 240 1.87 17.90 -5.26
C THR A 240 0.48 17.29 -5.22
N GLN A 241 0.29 16.25 -4.42
CA GLN A 241 -1.03 15.71 -4.11
C GLN A 241 -1.52 16.34 -2.82
N HIS A 242 -2.67 17.02 -2.87
CA HIS A 242 -3.33 17.59 -1.70
C HIS A 242 -4.31 16.56 -1.15
N ILE A 243 -4.06 16.06 0.07
CA ILE A 243 -4.87 14.99 0.68
C ILE A 243 -5.31 15.39 2.10
N PRO A 244 -6.42 14.86 2.62
CA PRO A 244 -6.86 15.14 3.99
C PRO A 244 -5.88 14.65 5.07
N GLY A 245 -5.10 13.60 4.82
CA GLY A 245 -4.18 12.98 5.78
C GLY A 245 -4.85 12.17 6.90
N LEU A 246 -6.12 12.46 7.19
CA LEU A 246 -7.01 11.71 8.07
C LEU A 246 -8.28 11.34 7.29
N ARG A 247 -8.77 10.12 7.47
CA ARG A 247 -10.01 9.66 6.82
C ARG A 247 -10.93 9.00 7.84
N ARG A 248 -12.11 8.55 7.42
CA ARG A 248 -12.96 7.66 8.22
C ARG A 248 -13.09 6.31 7.54
N ALA A 249 -12.92 5.24 8.31
CA ALA A 249 -13.14 3.88 7.81
C ALA A 249 -14.63 3.72 7.42
N PRO A 250 -14.97 3.33 6.17
CA PRO A 250 -16.37 3.21 5.75
C PRO A 250 -17.22 2.27 6.61
N SER A 251 -16.63 1.15 7.05
CA SER A 251 -17.30 0.11 7.84
C SER A 251 -17.75 0.56 9.24
N SER A 252 -16.97 1.45 9.87
CA SER A 252 -17.16 1.80 11.28
C SER A 252 -17.28 3.30 11.58
N GLY A 253 -17.02 4.15 10.59
CA GLY A 253 -16.99 5.61 10.75
C GLY A 253 -15.83 6.13 11.61
N ARG A 254 -14.97 5.25 12.14
CA ARG A 254 -13.84 5.63 13.00
C ARG A 254 -12.83 6.47 12.21
N PRO A 255 -12.27 7.54 12.80
CA PRO A 255 -11.13 8.22 12.21
C PRO A 255 -9.95 7.27 12.06
N VAL A 256 -9.25 7.34 10.93
CA VAL A 256 -8.08 6.53 10.62
C VAL A 256 -6.92 7.42 10.21
N TRP A 257 -5.72 7.05 10.66
CA TRP A 257 -4.47 7.66 10.23
C TRP A 257 -4.11 7.12 8.84
N PHE A 258 -4.65 7.74 7.79
CA PHE A 258 -4.51 7.29 6.41
C PHE A 258 -3.63 8.25 5.61
N ASN A 259 -2.32 8.03 5.65
CA ASN A 259 -1.33 8.79 4.90
C ASN A 259 0.01 8.05 4.86
N GLY A 260 0.97 8.61 4.11
CA GLY A 260 2.33 8.07 3.97
C GLY A 260 3.41 8.88 4.71
N LEU A 261 3.06 9.67 5.74
CA LEU A 261 4.04 10.56 6.40
C LEU A 261 5.23 9.79 6.99
N VAL A 262 4.95 8.74 7.76
CA VAL A 262 6.00 7.86 8.34
C VAL A 262 6.80 7.18 7.24
N GLY A 263 6.12 6.66 6.23
CA GLY A 263 6.71 6.13 5.00
C GLY A 263 7.77 7.05 4.41
N ARG A 264 7.38 8.31 4.14
CA ARG A 264 8.20 9.29 3.44
C ARG A 264 9.28 9.90 4.33
N HIS A 265 8.96 10.29 5.56
CA HIS A 265 9.92 10.87 6.50
C HIS A 265 10.98 9.85 6.89
N GLY A 266 10.55 8.64 7.26
CA GLY A 266 11.43 7.56 7.69
C GLY A 266 12.46 7.18 6.64
N ILE A 267 12.04 6.93 5.39
CA ILE A 267 13.00 6.63 4.32
C ILE A 267 13.93 7.81 4.07
N THR A 268 13.40 9.04 4.02
CA THR A 268 14.17 10.27 3.74
C THR A 268 15.23 10.54 4.80
N ARG A 269 14.90 10.31 6.07
CA ARG A 269 15.84 10.32 7.20
C ARG A 269 16.92 9.28 7.01
N ASP A 270 16.53 8.03 6.79
CA ASP A 270 17.47 6.91 6.75
C ASP A 270 18.47 7.05 5.60
N ILE A 271 18.06 7.61 4.45
CA ILE A 271 18.93 7.87 3.29
C ILE A 271 19.62 9.25 3.32
N GLY A 272 19.40 10.06 4.37
CA GLY A 272 20.10 11.33 4.61
C GLY A 272 19.69 12.49 3.70
N ALA A 273 18.41 12.59 3.34
CA ALA A 273 17.88 13.66 2.46
C ALA A 273 16.85 14.56 3.13
N LEU A 274 16.91 14.74 4.45
CA LEU A 274 15.97 15.62 5.17
C LEU A 274 16.22 17.11 4.89
N ASP A 275 17.43 17.48 4.46
CA ASP A 275 17.84 18.85 4.21
C ASP A 275 18.08 19.09 2.72
N PRO A 276 17.92 20.34 2.23
CA PRO A 276 18.30 20.72 0.87
C PRO A 276 19.72 20.24 0.52
N PRO A 277 19.95 19.70 -0.69
CA PRO A 277 19.05 19.70 -1.85
C PRO A 277 18.01 18.55 -1.87
N TYR A 278 17.79 17.87 -0.73
CA TYR A 278 16.90 16.72 -0.61
C TYR A 278 17.32 15.56 -1.52
N ILE A 279 18.62 15.32 -1.66
CA ILE A 279 19.15 14.22 -2.47
C ILE A 279 19.66 13.12 -1.54
N GLY A 280 19.13 11.91 -1.72
CA GLY A 280 19.53 10.74 -0.95
C GLY A 280 20.89 10.21 -1.30
N ARG A 281 21.44 9.36 -0.42
CA ARG A 281 22.63 8.54 -0.74
C ARG A 281 22.43 7.60 -1.93
N ASP A 282 21.18 7.31 -2.30
CA ASP A 282 20.79 6.59 -3.51
C ASP A 282 20.69 7.49 -4.77
N GLY A 283 20.98 8.78 -4.61
CA GLY A 283 20.91 9.80 -5.64
C GLY A 283 19.50 10.21 -6.03
N MET A 284 18.44 9.80 -5.32
CA MET A 284 17.04 10.14 -5.62
C MET A 284 16.57 11.40 -4.89
N THR A 285 15.48 12.01 -5.37
CA THR A 285 14.94 13.26 -4.82
C THR A 285 13.86 13.03 -3.74
N TYR A 286 14.26 13.41 -2.55
CA TYR A 286 13.69 13.56 -1.21
C TYR A 286 12.68 14.65 -0.88
N LEU A 287 11.83 15.17 -1.78
CA LEU A 287 10.97 16.31 -1.40
C LEU A 287 10.18 16.06 -0.09
N PRO A 288 10.18 17.03 0.86
CA PRO A 288 9.56 16.88 2.17
C PRO A 288 8.03 16.87 2.06
N CYS A 289 7.39 16.14 2.99
CA CYS A 289 5.96 16.29 3.23
C CYS A 289 5.71 17.62 3.96
N VAL A 290 4.66 18.31 3.53
CA VAL A 290 4.21 19.59 4.10
C VAL A 290 2.74 19.50 4.48
N TYR A 291 2.25 20.44 5.27
CA TYR A 291 0.81 20.65 5.40
C TYR A 291 0.21 21.10 4.05
N GLY A 292 -1.12 21.01 3.89
CA GLY A 292 -1.77 21.36 2.62
C GLY A 292 -1.66 22.84 2.23
N ASP A 293 -1.23 23.71 3.16
CA ASP A 293 -0.90 25.12 2.92
C ASP A 293 0.59 25.36 2.61
N ASP A 294 1.33 24.31 2.26
CA ASP A 294 2.78 24.29 2.02
C ASP A 294 3.68 24.59 3.23
N THR A 295 3.10 24.80 4.42
CA THR A 295 3.92 25.02 5.62
C THR A 295 4.62 23.72 6.07
N PRO A 296 5.85 23.80 6.59
CA PRO A 296 6.61 22.62 6.99
C PRO A 296 5.99 21.93 8.21
N ILE A 297 5.98 20.59 8.20
CA ILE A 297 5.64 19.79 9.38
C ILE A 297 6.88 19.71 10.29
N PRO A 298 6.78 20.03 11.59
CA PRO A 298 7.91 19.91 12.51
C PRO A 298 8.52 18.50 12.51
N ARG A 299 9.85 18.40 12.36
CA ARG A 299 10.56 17.11 12.31
C ARG A 299 10.35 16.28 13.57
N GLU A 300 10.31 16.93 14.73
CA GLU A 300 10.08 16.27 16.02
C GLU A 300 8.74 15.50 16.05
N TYR A 301 7.69 16.02 15.41
CA TYR A 301 6.41 15.33 15.29
C TYR A 301 6.53 14.11 14.38
N LEU A 302 7.27 14.21 13.28
CA LEU A 302 7.46 13.10 12.35
C LEU A 302 8.34 11.98 12.93
N ASP A 303 9.37 12.34 13.70
CA ASP A 303 10.20 11.36 14.43
C ASP A 303 9.40 10.68 15.54
N LYS A 304 8.64 11.45 16.33
CA LYS A 304 7.75 10.91 17.35
C LYS A 304 6.65 10.03 16.75
N LEU A 305 6.14 10.39 15.57
CA LEU A 305 5.14 9.59 14.84
C LEU A 305 5.70 8.22 14.44
N ILE A 306 6.97 8.14 14.02
CA ILE A 306 7.64 6.84 13.78
C ILE A 306 7.62 6.01 15.07
N ASP A 307 8.03 6.59 16.21
CA ASP A 307 8.08 5.87 17.49
C ASP A 307 6.70 5.37 17.95
N VAL A 308 5.64 6.13 17.69
CA VAL A 308 4.26 5.73 18.00
C VAL A 308 3.85 4.55 17.12
N ILE A 309 4.05 4.65 15.81
CA ILE A 309 3.63 3.60 14.88
C ILE A 309 4.43 2.30 15.08
N ASP A 310 5.75 2.40 15.31
CA ASP A 310 6.63 1.24 15.53
C ASP A 310 6.16 0.36 16.72
N LYS A 311 5.52 0.95 17.75
CA LYS A 311 4.96 0.20 18.90
C LYS A 311 3.65 -0.55 18.56
N GLU A 312 2.93 -0.07 17.56
CA GLU A 312 1.62 -0.59 17.17
C GLU A 312 1.73 -1.66 16.05
N GLU A 313 2.94 -1.94 15.57
CA GLU A 313 3.18 -2.97 14.55
C GLU A 313 2.89 -4.39 15.08
N ILE A 314 2.22 -5.17 14.23
CA ILE A 314 2.06 -6.62 14.34
C ILE A 314 2.89 -7.25 13.22
N HIS A 315 3.94 -7.96 13.60
CA HIS A 315 4.91 -8.54 12.68
C HIS A 315 4.40 -9.88 12.12
N VAL A 316 3.57 -9.82 11.07
CA VAL A 316 2.96 -11.02 10.47
C VAL A 316 3.99 -11.77 9.63
N VAL A 317 4.32 -13.00 10.05
CA VAL A 317 5.14 -13.93 9.28
C VAL A 317 4.24 -14.81 8.43
N LEU A 318 4.28 -14.60 7.13
CA LEU A 318 3.51 -15.39 6.16
C LEU A 318 4.25 -16.69 5.82
N GLU A 319 3.50 -17.78 5.74
CA GLU A 319 3.95 -19.07 5.21
C GLU A 319 3.64 -19.18 3.71
N GLU A 320 4.37 -20.04 3.00
CA GLU A 320 4.12 -20.25 1.57
C GLU A 320 2.67 -20.67 1.31
N GLY A 321 2.01 -19.96 0.40
CA GLY A 321 0.59 -20.14 0.08
C GLY A 321 -0.39 -19.36 0.96
N ASP A 322 0.08 -18.65 2.00
CA ASP A 322 -0.78 -17.75 2.77
C ASP A 322 -1.28 -16.59 1.90
N VAL A 323 -2.57 -16.28 2.02
CA VAL A 323 -3.21 -15.10 1.44
C VAL A 323 -3.64 -14.19 2.58
N LEU A 324 -3.16 -12.94 2.60
CA LEU A 324 -3.59 -11.91 3.54
C LEU A 324 -4.47 -10.90 2.79
N PHE A 325 -5.77 -10.92 3.07
CA PHE A 325 -6.70 -9.90 2.60
C PHE A 325 -6.64 -8.71 3.55
N VAL A 326 -6.55 -7.48 3.02
CA VAL A 326 -6.41 -6.26 3.81
C VAL A 326 -7.36 -5.19 3.27
N ASP A 327 -8.17 -4.63 4.17
CA ASP A 327 -8.87 -3.37 3.98
C ASP A 327 -7.87 -2.22 4.16
N ASN A 328 -7.61 -1.52 3.06
CA ASN A 328 -6.57 -0.49 3.01
C ASN A 328 -6.92 0.72 3.89
N PHE A 329 -8.20 1.00 4.16
CA PHE A 329 -8.60 2.07 5.09
C PHE A 329 -8.23 1.72 6.54
N GLN A 330 -8.42 0.45 6.90
CA GLN A 330 -8.32 0.02 8.30
C GLN A 330 -6.90 -0.37 8.68
N VAL A 331 -6.07 -0.79 7.74
CA VAL A 331 -4.77 -1.40 8.04
C VAL A 331 -3.67 -0.77 7.19
N SER A 332 -2.64 -0.26 7.85
CA SER A 332 -1.38 0.10 7.20
C SER A 332 -0.45 -1.12 7.17
N HIS A 333 0.51 -1.11 6.26
CA HIS A 333 1.53 -2.17 6.16
C HIS A 333 2.93 -1.63 5.90
N GLY A 334 3.92 -2.44 6.26
CA GLY A 334 5.33 -2.21 6.02
C GLY A 334 6.04 -3.47 5.54
N ARG A 335 7.37 -3.46 5.59
CA ARG A 335 8.21 -4.60 5.24
C ARG A 335 9.45 -4.64 6.13
N GLU A 336 9.71 -5.76 6.77
CA GLU A 336 10.97 -5.94 7.48
C GLU A 336 12.14 -6.30 6.54
N PRO A 337 13.38 -6.03 6.96
CA PRO A 337 14.56 -6.62 6.34
C PRO A 337 14.52 -8.15 6.38
N TRP A 338 15.19 -8.79 5.43
CA TRP A 338 15.29 -10.25 5.36
C TRP A 338 16.61 -10.73 4.77
N GLU A 339 16.90 -12.01 4.96
CA GLU A 339 18.03 -12.71 4.34
C GLU A 339 17.55 -13.84 3.43
N GLY A 340 18.24 -14.06 2.32
CA GLY A 340 17.92 -15.09 1.34
C GLY A 340 16.76 -14.75 0.41
N ASP A 341 16.24 -15.77 -0.26
CA ASP A 341 15.17 -15.62 -1.22
C ASP A 341 13.82 -15.41 -0.53
N ARG A 342 13.09 -14.36 -0.94
CA ARG A 342 11.75 -14.04 -0.47
C ARG A 342 10.93 -13.53 -1.63
N GLN A 343 9.68 -13.98 -1.75
CA GLN A 343 8.76 -13.45 -2.74
C GLN A 343 7.37 -13.29 -2.13
N ILE A 344 7.01 -12.03 -1.89
CA ILE A 344 5.64 -11.63 -1.61
C ILE A 344 5.06 -11.01 -2.88
N LEU A 345 3.85 -11.46 -3.23
CA LEU A 345 3.07 -10.92 -4.34
C LEU A 345 1.97 -10.02 -3.81
N VAL A 346 1.54 -9.07 -4.62
CA VAL A 346 0.50 -8.10 -4.27
C VAL A 346 -0.58 -8.01 -5.35
N SER A 347 -1.82 -7.79 -4.91
CA SER A 347 -2.97 -7.48 -5.77
C SER A 347 -3.76 -6.32 -5.15
N MET A 348 -4.27 -5.41 -5.98
CA MET A 348 -4.98 -4.21 -5.53
C MET A 348 -6.32 -4.09 -6.24
N TRP A 349 -7.33 -3.69 -5.49
CA TRP A 349 -8.73 -3.69 -5.93
C TRP A 349 -9.46 -2.45 -5.45
N GLU A 350 -10.37 -1.94 -6.27
CA GLU A 350 -11.30 -0.89 -5.86
C GLU A 350 -12.73 -1.41 -5.87
N GLY A 351 -13.51 -0.97 -4.87
CA GLY A 351 -14.92 -1.30 -4.77
C GLY A 351 -15.79 -0.41 -5.66
N PRO A 352 -17.11 -0.70 -5.71
CA PRO A 352 -18.06 0.03 -6.55
C PRO A 352 -18.29 1.48 -6.13
N THR A 353 -17.97 1.84 -4.88
CA THR A 353 -18.04 3.23 -4.43
C THR A 353 -16.70 3.91 -4.68
N SER A 354 -16.71 4.92 -5.56
CA SER A 354 -15.51 5.72 -5.82
C SER A 354 -15.02 6.37 -4.54
N ILE A 355 -13.73 6.19 -4.28
CA ILE A 355 -13.09 6.53 -3.02
C ILE A 355 -12.92 8.05 -2.81
N GLY A 356 -13.06 8.86 -3.87
CA GLY A 356 -13.04 10.33 -3.79
C GLY A 356 -14.17 10.96 -2.96
N VAL A 357 -15.04 10.13 -2.35
CA VAL A 357 -16.17 10.52 -1.52
C VAL A 357 -15.85 10.47 0.00
N TYR A 358 -14.71 9.90 0.42
CA TYR A 358 -14.39 9.59 1.84
C TYR A 358 -13.26 10.38 2.48
#